data_AF-Q208Y6-F1
#
_entry.id   AF-Q208Y6-F1
#
_cell.length_a   1.000
_cell.length_b   1.000
_cell.length_c   1.000
_cell.angle_alpha   90.00
_cell.angle_beta   90.00
_cell.angle_gamma   90.00
#
_symmetry.space_group_name_H-M   'P 1'
#
loop_
_entity.id
_entity.type
_entity.pdbx_description
1 polymer ?
#
loop_
_entity_poly.entity_id
_entity_poly.type
_entity_poly.pdbx_seq_one_letter_code
_entity_poly.pdbx_strand_id
1 'polypeptide(L)'
;KDEDDEPGGKSNDPVRLYLRKMGSVSLLTREGEVEIAKRIEDGEKEVLRALLACKVAVEEILDIGNKLKTAKLRVRDVIKDAPEETQSEGAEEAPEEVGEGDAPAQLAQSELNKIEQICKQIERFRKFAMDCDVLEEELSSKKKLTDVRKK
;
A
#
# COMPACT_ATOMS: atom_id res chain seq x y z
N LYS A 1 2.65 46.97 -36.59
CA LYS A 1 3.81 46.13 -36.99
C LYS A 1 3.51 44.80 -36.36
N ASP A 2 2.66 44.07 -37.06
CA ASP A 2 1.95 42.89 -36.57
C ASP A 2 2.27 41.82 -37.60
N GLU A 3 3.47 41.26 -37.46
CA GLU A 3 3.95 40.11 -38.22
C GLU A 3 4.50 39.17 -37.18
N ASP A 4 3.72 38.13 -36.84
CA ASP A 4 4.17 36.76 -36.56
C ASP A 4 3.00 35.95 -35.96
N ASP A 5 1.95 35.77 -36.76
CA ASP A 5 0.93 34.73 -36.52
C ASP A 5 0.72 33.98 -37.85
N GLU A 6 1.74 33.23 -38.28
CA GLU A 6 1.62 32.31 -39.41
C GLU A 6 1.44 30.87 -38.89
N PRO A 7 0.22 30.29 -38.97
CA PRO A 7 -0.05 28.94 -38.49
C PRO A 7 0.29 27.94 -39.60
N GLY A 8 1.57 27.70 -39.88
CA GLY A 8 1.93 26.90 -41.06
C GLY A 8 3.27 26.17 -41.10
N GLY A 9 4.17 26.35 -40.13
CA GLY A 9 5.51 25.76 -40.16
C GLY A 9 5.61 24.38 -39.50
N LYS A 10 5.59 23.30 -40.30
CA LYS A 10 5.86 21.90 -39.92
C LYS A 10 7.29 21.70 -39.38
N SER A 11 7.60 22.19 -38.19
CA SER A 11 8.78 21.72 -37.46
C SER A 11 8.38 20.52 -36.61
N ASN A 12 8.69 19.32 -37.09
CA ASN A 12 8.70 18.08 -36.30
C ASN A 12 9.89 18.04 -35.34
N ASP A 13 10.36 19.20 -34.87
CA ASP A 13 11.38 19.26 -33.83
C ASP A 13 10.76 18.73 -32.53
N PRO A 14 11.23 17.57 -32.01
CA PRO A 14 10.67 16.97 -30.81
C PRO A 14 10.79 17.89 -29.60
N VAL A 15 11.78 18.78 -29.58
CA VAL A 15 11.97 19.76 -28.51
C VAL A 15 10.88 20.84 -28.60
N ARG A 16 10.68 21.45 -29.77
CA ARG A 16 9.60 22.43 -29.98
C ARG A 16 8.21 21.84 -29.73
N LEU A 17 8.00 20.57 -30.09
CA LEU A 17 6.77 19.84 -29.78
C LEU A 17 6.56 19.69 -28.27
N TYR A 18 7.60 19.27 -27.54
CA TYR A 18 7.56 19.14 -26.08
C TYR A 18 7.29 20.49 -25.40
N LEU A 19 8.01 21.55 -25.78
CA LEU A 19 7.84 22.87 -25.20
C LEU A 19 6.44 23.43 -25.46
N ARG A 20 5.89 23.23 -26.65
CA ARG A 20 4.50 23.64 -26.95
C ARG A 20 3.50 22.87 -26.08
N LYS A 21 3.72 21.58 -25.84
CA LYS A 21 2.84 20.73 -25.03
C LYS A 21 2.96 21.09 -23.54
N MET A 22 4.17 21.27 -23.02
CA MET A 22 4.39 21.69 -21.63
C MET A 22 3.90 23.12 -21.37
N GLY A 23 4.11 24.04 -22.31
CA GLY A 23 3.61 25.42 -22.21
C GLY A 23 2.09 25.56 -22.29
N SER A 24 1.37 24.51 -22.70
CA SER A 24 -0.10 24.46 -22.67
C SER A 24 -0.67 24.01 -21.31
N VAL A 25 0.18 23.53 -20.40
CA VAL A 25 -0.22 23.13 -19.04
C VAL A 25 -0.02 24.31 -18.10
N SER A 26 -1.12 24.77 -17.50
CA SER A 26 -1.07 25.86 -16.52
C SER A 26 -0.28 25.45 -15.28
N LEU A 27 0.46 26.40 -14.71
CA LEU A 27 1.10 26.22 -13.40
C LEU A 27 0.04 26.01 -12.32
N LEU A 28 0.37 25.21 -11.31
CA LEU A 28 -0.51 24.98 -10.17
C LEU A 28 -0.53 26.21 -9.26
N THR A 29 -1.70 26.53 -8.72
CA THR A 29 -1.81 27.40 -7.56
C THR A 29 -1.54 26.58 -6.30
N ARG A 30 -1.22 27.24 -5.18
CA ARG A 30 -1.03 26.56 -3.90
C ARG A 30 -2.24 25.71 -3.51
N GLU A 31 -3.45 26.18 -3.79
CA GLU A 31 -4.69 25.43 -3.55
C GLU A 31 -4.80 24.21 -4.45
N GLY A 32 -4.39 24.33 -5.72
CA GLY A 32 -4.36 23.22 -6.68
C GLY A 32 -3.35 22.13 -6.30
N GLU A 33 -2.20 22.50 -5.76
CA GLU A 33 -1.22 21.54 -5.21
C GLU A 33 -1.82 20.73 -4.06
N VAL A 34 -2.53 21.39 -3.14
CA VAL A 34 -3.19 20.73 -2.00
C VAL A 34 -4.32 19.81 -2.47
N GLU A 35 -5.10 20.21 -3.47
CA GLU A 35 -6.16 19.36 -4.04
C GLU A 35 -5.59 18.09 -4.66
N ILE A 36 -4.50 18.21 -5.44
CA ILE A 36 -3.83 17.06 -6.04
C ILE A 36 -3.28 16.14 -4.95
N ALA A 37 -2.63 16.68 -3.92
CA ALA A 37 -2.12 15.89 -2.80
C ALA A 37 -3.24 15.08 -2.13
N LYS A 38 -4.37 15.70 -1.80
CA LYS A 38 -5.53 15.01 -1.21
C LYS A 38 -6.07 13.91 -2.11
N ARG A 39 -6.17 14.18 -3.43
CA ARG A 39 -6.65 13.19 -4.39
C ARG A 39 -5.71 11.99 -4.50
N ILE A 40 -4.40 12.20 -4.40
CA ILE A 40 -3.41 11.12 -4.36
C ILE A 40 -3.60 10.30 -3.08
N GLU A 41 -3.65 10.94 -1.91
CA GLU A 41 -3.86 10.25 -0.62
C GLU A 41 -5.16 9.45 -0.59
N ASP A 42 -6.25 9.99 -1.13
CA ASP A 42 -7.53 9.29 -1.18
C ASP A 42 -7.51 8.11 -2.15
N GLY A 43 -6.80 8.25 -3.28
CA GLY A 43 -6.55 7.14 -4.21
C GLY A 43 -5.73 6.02 -3.57
N GLU A 44 -4.70 6.34 -2.79
CA GLU A 44 -3.92 5.34 -2.03
C GLU A 44 -4.79 4.61 -1.01
N LYS A 45 -5.66 5.32 -0.28
CA LYS A 45 -6.62 4.71 0.65
C LYS A 45 -7.60 3.79 -0.07
N GLU A 46 -8.04 4.16 -1.28
CA GLU A 46 -8.94 3.32 -2.09
C GLU A 46 -8.26 2.02 -2.52
N VAL A 47 -7.03 2.10 -3.02
CA VAL A 47 -6.23 0.92 -3.36
C VAL A 47 -6.01 0.03 -2.14
N LEU A 48 -5.71 0.61 -0.98
CA LEU A 48 -5.55 -0.13 0.27
C LEU A 48 -6.83 -0.87 0.67
N ARG A 49 -8.01 -0.22 0.57
CA ARG A 49 -9.29 -0.87 0.87
C ARG A 49 -9.57 -2.02 -0.09
N ALA A 50 -9.32 -1.83 -1.39
CA ALA A 50 -9.51 -2.87 -2.39
C ALA A 50 -8.58 -4.08 -2.13
N LEU A 51 -7.33 -3.81 -1.72
CA LEU A 51 -6.38 -4.86 -1.35
C LEU A 51 -6.88 -5.64 -0.12
N LEU A 52 -7.37 -4.96 0.92
CA LEU A 52 -7.89 -5.61 2.13
C LEU A 52 -9.20 -6.37 1.90
N ALA A 53 -9.94 -6.07 0.84
CA ALA A 53 -11.12 -6.84 0.42
C ALA A 53 -10.74 -8.15 -0.30
N CYS A 54 -9.50 -8.28 -0.79
CA CYS A 54 -9.03 -9.48 -1.44
C CYS A 54 -8.53 -10.51 -0.43
N LYS A 55 -9.19 -11.68 -0.37
CA LYS A 55 -8.82 -12.77 0.53
C LYS A 55 -7.36 -13.19 0.42
N VAL A 56 -6.85 -13.35 -0.81
CA VAL A 56 -5.47 -13.79 -1.07
C VAL A 56 -4.48 -12.74 -0.55
N ALA A 57 -4.76 -11.45 -0.76
CA ALA A 57 -3.89 -10.39 -0.28
C ALA A 57 -3.83 -10.34 1.26
N VAL A 58 -4.96 -10.53 1.93
CA VAL A 58 -5.01 -10.58 3.41
C VAL A 58 -4.21 -11.77 3.96
N GLU A 59 -4.28 -12.94 3.31
CA GLU A 59 -3.51 -14.11 3.70
C GLU A 59 -1.99 -13.86 3.59
N GLU A 60 -1.54 -13.27 2.48
CA GLU A 60 -0.13 -12.90 2.30
C GLU A 60 0.34 -11.86 3.34
N ILE A 61 -0.50 -10.87 3.68
CA ILE A 61 -0.17 -9.87 4.72
C ILE A 61 0.03 -10.54 6.08
N LEU A 62 -0.81 -11.52 6.44
CA LEU A 62 -0.67 -12.27 7.68
C LEU A 62 0.62 -13.10 7.69
N ASP A 63 0.96 -13.71 6.56
CA ASP A 63 2.19 -14.50 6.40
C ASP A 63 3.45 -13.63 6.49
N ILE A 64 3.44 -12.42 5.93
CA ILE A 64 4.51 -11.44 6.13
C ILE A 64 4.67 -11.13 7.62
N GLY A 65 3.57 -10.90 8.35
CA GLY A 65 3.59 -10.69 9.80
C GLY A 65 4.21 -11.86 10.57
N ASN A 66 3.90 -13.10 10.18
CA ASN A 66 4.50 -14.29 10.79
C ASN A 66 5.98 -14.44 10.46
N LYS A 67 6.40 -14.12 9.24
CA LYS A 67 7.82 -14.12 8.84
C LYS A 67 8.63 -13.06 9.59
N LEU A 68 8.06 -11.87 9.81
CA LEU A 68 8.68 -10.83 10.64
C LEU A 68 8.85 -11.30 12.10
N LYS A 69 7.81 -11.92 12.69
CA LYS A 69 7.88 -12.45 14.07
C LYS A 69 8.92 -13.56 14.25
N THR A 70 9.08 -14.41 13.24
CA THR A 70 10.03 -15.52 13.27
C THR A 70 11.44 -15.12 12.82
N ALA A 71 11.69 -13.82 12.66
CA ALA A 71 12.93 -13.26 12.13
C ALA A 71 13.35 -13.90 10.80
N LYS A 72 12.39 -14.32 9.96
CA LYS A 72 12.68 -14.85 8.61
C LYS A 72 12.76 -13.76 7.55
N LEU A 73 12.29 -12.57 7.89
CA LEU A 73 12.18 -11.42 6.99
C LEU A 73 12.49 -10.15 7.79
N ARG A 74 13.12 -9.17 7.16
CA ARG A 74 13.57 -7.94 7.84
C ARG A 74 12.51 -6.86 7.71
N VAL A 75 12.39 -5.98 8.69
CA VAL A 75 11.38 -4.92 8.65
C VAL A 75 11.63 -3.94 7.51
N ARG A 76 12.88 -3.62 7.21
CA ARG A 76 13.26 -2.75 6.09
C ARG A 76 12.82 -3.28 4.72
N ASP A 77 12.68 -4.60 4.59
CA ASP A 77 12.27 -5.21 3.32
C ASP A 77 10.75 -5.06 3.08
N VAL A 78 9.99 -4.68 4.11
CA VAL A 78 8.52 -4.54 4.07
C VAL A 78 8.06 -3.09 4.25
N ILE A 79 8.75 -2.33 5.10
CA ILE A 79 8.35 -0.98 5.51
C ILE A 79 9.32 0.04 4.91
N LYS A 80 8.79 0.90 4.03
CA LYS A 80 9.56 1.91 3.30
C LYS A 80 10.28 2.93 4.20
N ASP A 81 9.67 3.26 5.34
CA ASP A 81 10.19 4.27 6.29
C ASP A 81 10.65 3.63 7.62
N ALA A 82 11.10 2.37 7.59
CA ALA A 82 11.63 1.73 8.79
C ALA A 82 12.84 2.52 9.33
N PRO A 83 12.89 2.86 10.63
CA PRO A 83 14.06 3.50 11.21
C PRO A 83 15.29 2.61 11.03
N GLU A 84 16.47 3.22 10.84
CA GLU A 84 17.72 2.46 10.84
C GLU A 84 17.86 1.73 12.18
N GLU A 85 17.98 0.41 12.11
CA GLU A 85 18.23 -0.43 13.27
C GLU A 85 19.61 -0.06 13.83
N THR A 86 19.65 0.78 14.86
CA THR A 86 20.88 1.04 15.60
C THR A 86 21.36 -0.27 16.19
N GLN A 87 22.50 -0.76 15.71
CA GLN A 87 23.20 -1.88 16.31
C GLN A 87 23.38 -1.58 17.81
N SER A 88 22.71 -2.35 18.65
CA SER A 88 22.95 -2.31 20.09
C SER A 88 24.34 -2.90 20.33
N GLU A 89 25.35 -2.04 20.38
CA GLU A 89 26.66 -2.36 20.94
C GLU A 89 26.47 -2.74 22.42
N GLY A 90 26.48 -4.04 22.73
CA GLY A 90 26.29 -4.47 24.11
C GLY A 90 26.11 -5.98 24.32
N ALA A 91 27.07 -6.79 23.87
CA ALA A 91 27.39 -8.06 24.52
C ALA A 91 28.85 -8.45 24.19
N GLU A 92 29.68 -8.47 25.23
CA GLU A 92 31.11 -8.76 25.21
C GLU A 92 31.45 -10.23 24.83
N GLU A 93 32.55 -10.36 24.09
CA GLU A 93 33.58 -11.44 24.03
C GLU A 93 33.33 -12.82 23.33
N ALA A 94 33.75 -12.85 22.05
CA ALA A 94 34.73 -13.76 21.36
C ALA A 94 34.41 -15.26 21.02
N PRO A 95 35.08 -15.89 20.01
CA PRO A 95 35.96 -15.37 18.95
C PRO A 95 35.47 -15.67 17.50
N GLU A 96 36.22 -15.12 16.56
CA GLU A 96 36.07 -15.06 15.09
C GLU A 96 35.71 -16.39 14.38
N GLU A 97 34.66 -16.35 13.57
CA GLU A 97 34.50 -17.20 12.36
C GLU A 97 33.97 -16.30 11.24
N VAL A 98 34.65 -16.37 10.10
CA VAL A 98 34.51 -15.47 8.96
C VAL A 98 33.29 -15.89 8.15
N GLY A 99 32.25 -15.05 8.16
CA GLY A 99 31.13 -15.12 7.24
C GLY A 99 30.30 -13.87 7.39
N GLU A 100 30.13 -13.11 6.30
CA GLU A 100 29.12 -12.07 6.16
C GLU A 100 27.71 -12.68 6.36
N GLY A 101 27.37 -12.89 7.62
CA GLY A 101 26.09 -13.38 8.09
C GLY A 101 25.33 -12.19 8.63
N ASP A 102 24.72 -11.43 7.74
CA ASP A 102 23.73 -10.41 8.08
C ASP A 102 22.45 -11.12 8.58
N ALA A 103 22.53 -11.60 9.82
CA ALA A 103 21.46 -12.29 10.49
C ALA A 103 20.29 -11.30 10.67
N PRO A 104 19.04 -11.75 10.42
CA PRO A 104 17.88 -10.90 10.62
C PRO A 104 17.84 -10.43 12.08
N ALA A 105 17.94 -9.12 12.28
CA ALA A 105 17.93 -8.52 13.61
C ALA A 105 16.65 -8.91 14.35
N GLN A 106 16.79 -9.21 15.64
CA GLN A 106 15.64 -9.52 16.49
C GLN A 106 14.88 -8.22 16.78
N LEU A 107 13.64 -8.15 16.31
CA LEU A 107 12.73 -7.04 16.60
C LEU A 107 12.57 -6.83 18.10
N ALA A 108 12.45 -5.58 18.52
CA ALA A 108 12.18 -5.29 19.92
C ALA A 108 10.84 -5.92 20.33
N GLN A 109 10.74 -6.38 21.58
CA GLN A 109 9.52 -7.05 22.07
C GLN A 109 8.26 -6.18 21.89
N SER A 110 8.41 -4.85 21.97
CA SER A 110 7.32 -3.90 21.74
C SER A 110 6.82 -3.90 20.29
N GLU A 111 7.69 -4.12 19.31
CA GLU A 111 7.36 -4.20 17.89
C GLU A 111 6.69 -5.53 17.56
N LEU A 112 7.23 -6.63 18.09
CA LEU A 112 6.61 -7.96 17.98
C LEU A 112 5.17 -7.95 18.53
N ASN A 113 4.97 -7.32 19.70
CA ASN A 113 3.64 -7.18 20.31
C ASN A 113 2.69 -6.35 19.43
N LYS A 114 3.17 -5.26 18.79
CA LYS A 114 2.36 -4.46 17.86
C LYS A 114 1.96 -5.29 16.63
N ILE A 115 2.90 -6.00 16.02
CA ILE A 115 2.63 -6.88 14.88
C ILE A 115 1.58 -7.92 15.27
N GLU A 116 1.69 -8.50 16.46
CA GLU A 116 0.70 -9.46 16.96
C GLU A 116 -0.70 -8.85 17.10
N GLN A 117 -0.80 -7.65 17.65
CA GLN A 117 -2.08 -6.93 17.77
C GLN A 117 -2.70 -6.65 16.40
N ILE A 118 -1.88 -6.23 15.42
CA ILE A 118 -2.33 -5.95 14.05
C ILE A 118 -2.82 -7.24 13.38
N CYS A 119 -2.06 -8.34 13.44
CA CYS A 119 -2.48 -9.63 12.90
C CYS A 119 -3.83 -10.07 13.49
N LYS A 120 -3.99 -9.96 14.82
CA LYS A 120 -5.25 -10.28 15.52
C LYS A 120 -6.41 -9.39 15.07
N GLN A 121 -6.16 -8.11 14.79
CA GLN A 121 -7.17 -7.21 14.25
C GLN A 121 -7.59 -7.63 12.84
N ILE A 122 -6.63 -7.91 11.96
CA ILE A 122 -6.89 -8.36 10.58
C ILE A 122 -7.68 -9.66 10.56
N GLU A 123 -7.33 -10.64 11.39
CA GLU A 123 -8.08 -11.90 11.52
C GLU A 123 -9.52 -11.69 11.99
N ARG A 124 -9.74 -10.78 12.95
CA ARG A 124 -11.10 -10.43 13.40
C ARG A 124 -11.92 -9.80 12.27
N PHE A 125 -11.34 -8.87 11.52
CA PHE A 125 -12.01 -8.26 10.37
C PHE A 125 -12.31 -9.29 9.28
N ARG A 126 -11.38 -10.21 9.00
CA ARG A 126 -11.60 -11.32 8.07
C ARG A 126 -12.78 -12.18 8.50
N LYS A 127 -12.84 -12.56 9.79
CA LYS A 127 -13.95 -13.36 10.31
C LYS A 127 -15.28 -12.62 10.16
N PHE A 128 -15.31 -11.34 10.51
CA PHE A 128 -16.50 -10.51 10.36
C PHE A 128 -16.94 -10.38 8.90
N ALA A 129 -16.01 -10.22 7.96
CA ALA A 129 -16.32 -10.18 6.53
C ALA A 129 -16.92 -11.50 6.04
N MET A 130 -16.35 -12.65 6.44
CA MET A 130 -16.92 -13.96 6.13
C MET A 130 -18.34 -14.13 6.70
N ASP A 131 -18.56 -13.68 7.94
CA ASP A 131 -19.87 -13.74 8.58
C ASP A 131 -20.90 -12.87 7.81
N CYS A 132 -20.49 -11.71 7.29
CA CYS A 132 -21.32 -10.87 6.42
C CYS A 132 -21.67 -11.55 5.09
N ASP A 133 -20.70 -12.18 4.42
CA ASP A 133 -20.93 -12.90 3.16
C ASP A 133 -21.98 -14.02 3.35
N VAL A 134 -21.86 -14.80 4.44
CA VAL A 134 -22.84 -15.86 4.78
C VAL A 134 -24.23 -15.27 5.01
N LEU A 135 -24.33 -14.15 5.74
CA LEU A 135 -25.61 -13.49 5.98
C LEU A 135 -26.24 -12.93 4.69
N GLU A 136 -25.43 -12.45 3.74
CA GLU A 136 -25.91 -12.02 2.42
C GLU A 136 -26.46 -13.20 1.60
N GLU A 137 -25.78 -14.35 1.61
CA GLU A 137 -26.26 -15.57 0.96
C GLU A 137 -27.57 -16.07 1.59
N GLU A 138 -27.70 -16.04 2.92
CA GLU A 138 -28.92 -16.40 3.63
C GLU A 138 -30.09 -15.46 3.29
N LEU A 139 -29.84 -14.14 3.25
CA LEU A 139 -30.85 -13.15 2.86
C LEU A 139 -31.30 -13.32 1.41
N SER A 140 -30.36 -13.58 0.49
CA SER A 140 -30.65 -13.87 -0.92
C SER A 140 -31.53 -15.13 -1.05
N SER A 141 -31.21 -16.17 -0.27
CA SER A 141 -31.98 -17.42 -0.24
C SER A 141 -33.39 -17.22 0.32
N LYS A 142 -33.56 -16.42 1.38
CA LYS A 142 -34.89 -16.09 1.93
C LYS A 142 -35.73 -15.24 0.98
N LYS A 143 -35.15 -14.27 0.27
CA LYS A 143 -35.87 -13.47 -0.75
C LYS A 143 -36.45 -14.35 -1.85
N LYS A 144 -35.66 -15.30 -2.38
CA LYS A 144 -36.12 -16.26 -3.39
C LYS A 144 -37.30 -17.09 -2.91
N LEU A 145 -37.31 -17.52 -1.64
CA LEU A 145 -38.42 -18.29 -1.07
C LEU A 145 -39.71 -17.46 -0.92
N THR A 146 -39.59 -16.17 -0.57
CA THR A 146 -40.75 -15.28 -0.46
C THR A 146 -41.38 -14.94 -1.82
N ASP A 147 -40.59 -14.86 -2.89
CA ASP A 147 -41.09 -14.60 -4.24
C ASP A 147 -41.80 -15.83 -4.84
N VAL A 148 -41.33 -17.05 -4.52
CA VAL A 148 -42.01 -18.30 -4.91
C VAL A 148 -43.36 -18.46 -4.21
N ARG A 149 -43.48 -18.01 -2.96
CA ARG A 149 -44.73 -18.10 -2.18
C ARG A 149 -45.79 -17.05 -2.57
N LYS A 150 -45.43 -16.05 -3.37
CA LYS A 150 -46.33 -14.98 -3.87
C LYS A 150 -46.88 -15.24 -5.29
N LYS A 151 -46.45 -16.30 -5.97
CA LYS A 151 -47.01 -16.80 -7.24
C LYS A 151 -47.99 -17.94 -6.98
#